data_AF-A0A924GJ01-F1
#
_entry.id   AF-A0A924GJ01-F1
#
_cell.length_a   1.000
_cell.length_b   1.000
_cell.length_c   1.000
_cell.angle_alpha   90.00
_cell.angle_beta   90.00
_cell.angle_gamma   90.00
#
_symmetry.space_group_name_H-M   'P 1'
#
loop_
_entity.id
_entity.type
_entity.pdbx_description
1 polymer ?
#
loop_
_entity_poly.entity_id
_entity_poly.type
_entity_poly.pdbx_seq_one_letter_code
_entity_poly.pdbx_strand_id
1 'polypeptide(L)'
;MTVDPALLLDGPRGRRLCLEFVRGLDVDAREADQLGRAIFFAAFDLDPGRDTSRILATIDGDQYSPPPQSPETIARLLAVVPLADPDEHAVLSTLVATVDSARYWQEPDGEDVLAAAPELRELLARISTLLANSPHSAWWATPLAPETQWEVGFEGIPAGQGITKTASETLERWHAAQVD
;
A
#
# COMPACT_ATOMS: atom_id res chain seq x y z
N MET A 1 -0.42 -5.93 -21.31
CA MET A 1 -1.53 -5.11 -20.81
C MET A 1 -0.97 -4.32 -19.64
N THR A 2 -1.12 -3.00 -19.60
CA THR A 2 -0.68 -2.19 -18.46
C THR A 2 -1.87 -1.96 -17.54
N VAL A 3 -1.63 -1.78 -16.25
CA VAL A 3 -2.68 -1.41 -15.29
C VAL A 3 -3.12 0.03 -15.60
N ASP A 4 -4.42 0.32 -15.54
CA ASP A 4 -4.90 1.71 -15.66
C ASP A 4 -4.40 2.53 -14.44
N PRO A 5 -3.66 3.64 -14.63
CA PRO A 5 -3.21 4.49 -13.53
C PRO A 5 -4.32 4.97 -12.61
N ALA A 6 -5.54 5.19 -13.13
CA ALA A 6 -6.67 5.64 -12.33
C ALA A 6 -7.17 4.53 -11.39
N LEU A 7 -7.15 3.28 -11.85
CA LEU A 7 -7.58 2.11 -11.07
C LEU A 7 -6.75 1.93 -9.79
N LEU A 8 -5.46 2.28 -9.82
CA LEU A 8 -4.61 2.26 -8.63
C LEU A 8 -5.12 3.23 -7.55
N LEU A 9 -5.75 4.35 -7.92
CA LEU A 9 -6.18 5.36 -6.96
C LEU A 9 -7.59 5.17 -6.41
N ASP A 10 -8.39 4.30 -7.01
CA ASP A 10 -9.75 4.00 -6.55
C ASP A 10 -9.74 3.38 -5.15
N GLY A 11 -8.82 2.44 -4.92
CA GLY A 11 -8.70 1.70 -3.67
C GLY A 11 -7.65 2.27 -2.72
N PRO A 12 -7.78 2.02 -1.40
CA PRO A 12 -6.80 2.46 -0.40
C PRO A 12 -5.43 1.80 -0.62
N ARG A 13 -5.39 0.57 -1.15
CA ARG A 13 -4.12 -0.15 -1.38
C ARG A 13 -3.27 0.45 -2.50
N GLY A 14 -3.86 0.86 -3.62
CA GLY A 14 -3.06 1.48 -4.67
C GLY A 14 -2.67 2.94 -4.36
N ARG A 15 -3.47 3.66 -3.56
CA ARG A 15 -3.01 4.92 -2.93
C ARG A 15 -1.82 4.68 -2.00
N ARG A 16 -1.87 3.61 -1.17
CA ARG A 16 -0.76 3.21 -0.32
C ARG A 16 0.48 2.82 -1.12
N LEU A 17 0.32 2.07 -2.22
CA LEU A 17 1.40 1.73 -3.15
C LEU A 17 2.14 2.98 -3.64
N CYS A 18 1.39 4.02 -4.03
CA CYS A 18 1.99 5.27 -4.48
C CYS A 18 2.74 5.99 -3.34
N LEU A 19 2.24 5.94 -2.09
CA LEU A 19 2.93 6.51 -0.94
C LEU A 19 4.20 5.73 -0.57
N GLU A 20 4.16 4.40 -0.57
CA GLU A 20 5.32 3.55 -0.28
C GLU A 20 6.42 3.70 -1.34
N PHE A 21 6.05 3.94 -2.61
CA PHE A 21 7.02 4.21 -3.67
C PHE A 21 7.90 5.41 -3.32
N VAL A 22 7.28 6.49 -2.85
CA VAL A 22 8.02 7.68 -2.43
C VAL A 22 8.91 7.39 -1.23
N ARG A 23 8.41 6.64 -0.24
CA ARG A 23 9.20 6.28 0.94
C ARG A 23 10.42 5.43 0.59
N GLY A 24 10.39 4.72 -0.54
CA GLY A 24 11.50 3.92 -1.06
C GLY A 24 12.43 4.66 -2.02
N LEU A 25 12.19 5.95 -2.33
CA LEU A 25 13.07 6.70 -3.23
C LEU A 25 14.44 6.91 -2.61
N ASP A 26 15.47 6.59 -3.39
CA ASP A 26 16.86 6.92 -3.10
C ASP A 26 17.12 8.39 -3.47
N VAL A 27 16.65 9.30 -2.62
CA VAL A 27 17.00 10.74 -2.69
C VAL A 27 18.22 11.02 -1.80
N ASP A 28 18.84 12.20 -1.92
CA ASP A 28 19.95 12.59 -1.04
C ASP A 28 19.61 12.27 0.42
N ALA A 29 20.54 11.63 1.15
CA ALA A 29 20.29 11.09 2.47
C ALA A 29 19.65 12.11 3.44
N ARG A 30 19.94 13.41 3.30
CA ARG A 30 19.30 14.46 4.12
C ARG A 30 17.85 14.75 3.71
N GLU A 31 17.57 14.80 2.41
CA GLU A 31 16.22 15.04 1.90
C GLU A 31 15.33 13.81 2.11
N ALA A 32 15.90 12.60 2.01
CA ALA A 32 15.24 11.33 2.28
C ALA A 32 14.82 11.25 3.75
N ASP A 33 15.73 11.59 4.66
CA ASP A 33 15.45 11.65 6.10
C ASP A 33 14.37 12.68 6.40
N GLN A 34 14.40 13.86 5.77
CA GLN A 34 13.38 14.88 5.99
C GLN A 34 11.98 14.43 5.52
N LEU A 35 11.87 13.88 4.31
CA LEU A 35 10.59 13.43 3.75
C LEU A 35 10.04 12.22 4.51
N GLY A 36 10.91 11.24 4.80
CA GLY A 36 10.54 10.06 5.58
C GLY A 36 10.05 10.42 6.97
N ARG A 37 10.74 11.33 7.67
CA ARG A 37 10.30 11.86 8.97
C ARG A 37 8.99 12.64 8.86
N ALA A 38 8.83 13.46 7.82
CA ALA A 38 7.62 14.23 7.63
C ALA A 38 6.39 13.31 7.46
N ILE A 39 6.50 12.30 6.58
CA ILE A 39 5.47 11.29 6.37
C ILE A 39 5.20 10.52 7.66
N PHE A 40 6.25 10.10 8.37
CA PHE A 40 6.10 9.36 9.63
C PHE A 40 5.28 10.13 10.67
N PHE A 41 5.61 11.39 10.93
CA PHE A 41 4.89 12.18 11.92
C PHE A 41 3.48 12.56 11.46
N ALA A 42 3.29 12.88 10.18
CA ALA A 42 1.95 13.13 9.63
C ALA A 42 1.05 11.89 9.78
N ALA A 43 1.56 10.72 9.41
CA ALA A 43 0.84 9.46 9.56
C ALA A 43 0.55 9.17 11.03
N PHE A 44 1.52 9.31 11.93
CA PHE A 44 1.30 9.12 13.36
C PHE A 44 0.17 10.00 13.90
N ASP A 45 0.14 11.28 13.54
CA ASP A 45 -0.89 12.22 13.99
C ASP A 45 -2.27 11.91 13.40
N LEU A 46 -2.33 11.28 12.22
CA LEU A 46 -3.56 10.88 11.54
C LEU A 46 -4.06 9.48 11.93
N ASP A 47 -3.25 8.68 12.63
CA ASP A 47 -3.58 7.28 12.94
C ASP A 47 -4.78 7.20 13.91
N PRO A 48 -5.87 6.48 13.56
CA PRO A 48 -7.02 6.30 14.45
C PRO A 48 -6.67 5.63 15.80
N GLY A 49 -5.59 4.86 15.83
CA GLY A 49 -5.04 4.21 17.01
C GLY A 49 -4.04 5.06 17.80
N ARG A 50 -3.84 6.33 17.44
CA ARG A 50 -2.95 7.25 18.18
C ARG A 50 -3.32 7.28 19.67
N ASP A 51 -2.29 7.24 20.51
CA ASP A 51 -2.37 7.18 21.98
C ASP A 51 -3.08 5.94 22.55
N THR A 52 -3.39 4.93 21.72
CA THR A 52 -3.97 3.64 22.14
C THR A 52 -3.12 2.46 21.64
N SER A 53 -3.27 2.10 20.36
CA SER A 53 -2.52 1.02 19.70
C SER A 53 -1.27 1.52 18.96
N ARG A 54 -1.14 2.84 18.78
CA ARG A 54 0.02 3.51 18.19
C ARG A 54 0.56 4.57 19.15
N ILE A 55 1.78 4.36 19.65
CA ILE A 55 2.47 5.27 20.57
C ILE A 55 3.83 5.66 20.02
N LEU A 56 4.27 6.88 20.32
CA LEU A 56 5.63 7.34 20.00
C LEU A 56 6.54 7.06 21.22
N ALA A 57 7.39 6.06 21.10
CA ALA A 57 8.40 5.79 22.13
C ALA A 57 9.61 6.72 21.93
N THR A 58 9.97 7.49 22.96
CA THR A 58 11.20 8.30 22.98
C THR A 58 12.23 7.65 23.91
N ILE A 59 13.48 7.57 23.44
CA ILE A 59 14.61 7.21 24.31
C ILE A 59 14.87 8.46 25.16
N ASP A 60 14.92 8.29 26.49
CA ASP A 60 15.11 9.32 27.53
C ASP A 60 13.87 10.04 28.09
N GLY A 61 12.66 9.68 27.66
CA GLY A 61 11.41 10.17 28.28
C GLY A 61 11.12 11.66 28.08
N ASP A 62 12.00 12.39 27.40
CA ASP A 62 11.69 13.71 26.88
C ASP A 62 10.58 13.58 25.83
N GLN A 63 9.53 14.40 25.99
CA GLN A 63 8.48 14.53 24.98
C GLN A 63 9.04 15.33 23.80
N TYR A 64 9.74 14.66 22.89
CA TYR A 64 10.02 15.25 21.59
C TYR A 64 8.69 15.43 20.86
N SER A 65 8.25 16.67 20.74
CA SER A 65 7.12 17.05 19.88
C SER A 65 7.67 17.63 18.59
N PRO A 66 7.71 16.87 17.49
CA PRO A 66 8.04 17.43 16.19
C PRO A 66 6.98 18.47 15.79
N PRO A 67 7.33 19.42 14.92
CA PRO A 67 6.34 20.32 14.36
C PRO A 67 5.27 19.50 13.62
N PRO A 68 3.97 19.82 13.79
CA PRO A 68 2.88 19.10 13.11
C PRO A 68 3.14 19.03 11.62
N GLN A 69 3.03 17.83 11.06
CA GLN A 69 3.16 17.61 9.63
C GLN A 69 1.77 17.43 9.05
N SER A 70 1.33 18.39 8.25
CA SER A 70 0.01 18.34 7.61
C SER A 70 0.09 17.68 6.22
N PRO A 71 -1.00 17.10 5.71
CA PRO A 71 -1.07 16.61 4.33
C PRO A 71 -0.61 17.64 3.29
N GLU A 72 -0.90 18.94 3.48
CA GLU A 72 -0.44 20.01 2.60
C GLU A 72 1.08 20.17 2.64
N THR A 73 1.70 19.99 3.80
CA THR A 73 3.15 20.05 3.94
C THR A 73 3.82 18.90 3.20
N ILE A 74 3.30 17.69 3.36
CA ILE A 74 3.75 16.52 2.61
C ILE A 74 3.57 16.74 1.11
N ALA A 75 2.41 17.25 0.69
CA ALA A 75 2.14 17.54 -0.71
C ALA A 75 3.16 18.52 -1.31
N ARG A 76 3.48 19.61 -0.59
CA ARG A 76 4.52 20.56 -1.03
C ARG A 76 5.90 19.94 -1.15
N LEU A 77 6.30 19.10 -0.19
CA LEU A 77 7.59 18.40 -0.24
C LEU A 77 7.64 17.46 -1.44
N LEU A 78 6.61 16.64 -1.63
CA LEU A 78 6.51 15.70 -2.75
C LEU A 78 6.45 16.38 -4.12
N ALA A 79 5.90 17.59 -4.21
CA ALA A 79 5.78 18.30 -5.48
C ALA A 79 7.14 18.60 -6.13
N VAL A 80 8.19 18.77 -5.32
CA VAL A 80 9.55 19.11 -5.77
C VAL A 80 10.51 17.92 -5.82
N VAL A 81 10.10 16.76 -5.29
CA VAL A 81 10.93 15.55 -5.34
C VAL A 81 11.03 15.06 -6.79
N PRO A 82 12.24 14.89 -7.34
CA PRO A 82 12.42 14.29 -8.65
C PRO A 82 12.02 12.81 -8.59
N LEU A 83 11.08 12.41 -9.45
CA LEU A 83 10.70 11.01 -9.60
C LEU A 83 11.50 10.42 -10.77
N ALA A 84 12.44 9.54 -10.48
CA ALA A 84 13.13 8.74 -11.49
C ALA A 84 12.25 7.56 -11.94
N ASP A 85 12.50 7.06 -13.14
CA ASP A 85 11.89 5.81 -13.60
C ASP A 85 12.28 4.67 -12.65
N PRO A 86 11.30 3.91 -12.11
CA PRO A 86 11.60 2.88 -11.13
C PRO A 86 12.20 1.65 -11.80
N ASP A 87 13.26 1.12 -11.21
CA ASP A 87 13.78 -0.18 -11.60
C ASP A 87 12.92 -1.34 -11.04
N GLU A 88 13.26 -2.57 -11.43
CA GLU A 88 12.54 -3.77 -11.01
C GLU A 88 12.47 -3.93 -9.48
N HIS A 89 13.59 -3.65 -8.80
CA HIS A 89 13.70 -3.81 -7.36
C HIS A 89 12.82 -2.78 -6.64
N ALA A 90 12.83 -1.51 -7.07
CA ALA A 90 12.00 -0.46 -6.52
C ALA A 90 10.50 -0.80 -6.64
N VAL A 91 10.06 -1.26 -7.81
CA VAL A 91 8.65 -1.66 -8.01
C VAL A 91 8.27 -2.85 -7.11
N LEU A 92 9.12 -3.88 -7.05
CA LEU A 92 8.84 -5.06 -6.23
C LEU A 92 8.84 -4.75 -4.73
N SER A 93 9.84 -4.04 -4.23
CA SER A 93 9.94 -3.66 -2.82
C SER A 93 8.79 -2.75 -2.38
N THR A 94 8.35 -1.85 -3.26
CA THR A 94 7.15 -1.03 -3.04
C THR A 94 5.89 -1.88 -2.89
N LEU A 95 5.72 -2.87 -3.77
CA LEU A 95 4.59 -3.80 -3.70
C LEU A 95 4.62 -4.63 -2.40
N VAL A 96 5.80 -5.15 -2.02
CA VAL A 96 6.00 -5.87 -0.76
C VAL A 96 5.61 -5.01 0.44
N ALA A 97 6.14 -3.79 0.56
CA ALA A 97 5.81 -2.88 1.66
C ALA A 97 4.30 -2.56 1.73
N THR A 98 3.64 -2.46 0.58
CA THR A 98 2.20 -2.21 0.49
C THR A 98 1.36 -3.39 0.96
N VAL A 99 1.79 -4.62 0.66
CA VAL A 99 1.11 -5.84 1.10
C VAL A 99 1.38 -6.10 2.58
N ASP A 100 2.62 -5.92 3.04
CA ASP A 100 3.02 -6.11 4.43
C ASP A 100 2.29 -5.16 5.39
N SER A 101 1.97 -3.95 4.94
CA SER A 101 1.22 -2.95 5.72
C SER A 101 -0.31 -3.11 5.61
N ALA A 102 -0.82 -4.03 4.79
CA ALA A 102 -2.24 -4.12 4.53
C ALA A 102 -3.05 -4.61 5.75
N ARG A 103 -4.06 -3.83 6.15
CA ARG A 103 -4.97 -4.12 7.25
C ARG A 103 -6.37 -4.51 6.77
N TYR A 104 -6.51 -5.64 6.09
CA TYR A 104 -7.76 -6.03 5.40
C TYR A 104 -9.01 -6.11 6.29
N TRP A 105 -8.84 -6.38 7.59
CA TRP A 105 -9.93 -6.58 8.55
C TRP A 105 -9.88 -5.62 9.74
N GLN A 106 -9.09 -4.55 9.65
CA GLN A 106 -8.96 -3.54 10.70
C GLN A 106 -9.14 -2.13 10.16
N GLU A 107 -9.23 -1.13 11.03
CA GLU A 107 -9.23 0.26 10.60
C GLU A 107 -7.94 0.60 9.81
N PRO A 108 -8.02 1.54 8.84
CA PRO A 108 -6.85 2.06 8.15
C PRO A 108 -5.86 2.67 9.15
N ASP A 109 -4.58 2.52 8.87
CA ASP A 109 -3.52 3.17 9.64
C ASP A 109 -3.30 4.62 9.23
N GLY A 110 -2.45 5.33 9.97
CA GLY A 110 -2.15 6.73 9.70
C GLY A 110 -1.67 7.02 8.28
N GLU A 111 -0.83 6.15 7.72
CA GLU A 111 -0.37 6.27 6.34
C GLU A 111 -1.49 6.05 5.31
N ASP A 112 -2.44 5.15 5.58
CA ASP A 112 -3.63 4.97 4.74
C ASP A 112 -4.55 6.20 4.79
N VAL A 113 -4.69 6.82 5.97
CA VAL A 113 -5.42 8.09 6.14
C VAL A 113 -4.72 9.21 5.39
N LEU A 114 -3.38 9.32 5.51
CA LEU A 114 -2.58 10.29 4.78
C LEU A 114 -2.71 10.11 3.26
N ALA A 115 -2.62 8.88 2.76
CA ALA A 115 -2.76 8.57 1.35
C ALA A 115 -4.18 8.85 0.81
N ALA A 116 -5.20 8.88 1.68
CA ALA A 116 -6.55 9.26 1.32
C ALA A 116 -6.80 10.78 1.34
N ALA A 117 -5.86 11.58 1.85
CA ALA A 117 -6.01 13.02 1.99
C ALA A 117 -6.17 13.71 0.61
N PRO A 118 -7.14 14.62 0.44
CA PRO A 118 -7.38 15.31 -0.84
C PRO A 118 -6.15 16.03 -1.40
N GLU A 119 -5.29 16.53 -0.52
CA GLU A 119 -4.08 17.29 -0.81
C GLU A 119 -3.03 16.43 -1.56
N LEU A 120 -3.05 15.10 -1.35
CA LEU A 120 -2.12 14.18 -1.98
C LEU A 120 -2.60 13.70 -3.36
N ARG A 121 -3.86 13.95 -3.75
CA ARG A 121 -4.48 13.34 -4.95
C ARG A 121 -3.68 13.56 -6.24
N GLU A 122 -3.28 14.80 -6.52
CA GLU A 122 -2.54 15.12 -7.76
C GLU A 122 -1.17 14.46 -7.79
N LEU A 123 -0.52 14.34 -6.64
CA LEU A 123 0.80 13.74 -6.51
C LEU A 123 0.74 12.22 -6.66
N LEU A 124 -0.21 11.58 -5.99
CA LEU A 124 -0.44 10.15 -6.14
C LEU A 124 -0.85 9.81 -7.59
N ALA A 125 -1.53 10.70 -8.31
CA ALA A 125 -1.81 10.52 -9.75
C ALA A 125 -0.57 10.54 -10.63
N ARG A 126 0.42 11.39 -10.32
CA ARG A 126 1.71 11.38 -11.01
C ARG A 126 2.45 10.07 -10.77
N ILE A 127 2.46 9.59 -9.53
CA ILE A 127 3.14 8.35 -9.14
C ILE A 127 2.41 7.12 -9.70
N SER A 128 1.08 7.09 -9.66
CA SER A 128 0.31 5.98 -10.23
C SER A 128 0.55 5.86 -11.72
N THR A 129 0.64 6.99 -12.43
CA THR A 129 1.00 7.02 -13.86
C THR A 129 2.40 6.47 -14.10
N LEU A 130 3.38 6.86 -13.28
CA LEU A 130 4.75 6.36 -13.36
C LEU A 130 4.82 4.84 -13.15
N LEU A 131 4.21 4.35 -12.06
CA LEU A 131 4.20 2.93 -11.72
C LEU A 131 3.46 2.10 -12.78
N ALA A 132 2.27 2.54 -13.21
CA ALA A 132 1.47 1.84 -14.21
C ALA A 132 2.13 1.75 -15.60
N ASN A 133 2.95 2.74 -15.95
CA ASN A 133 3.69 2.76 -17.22
C ASN A 133 5.07 2.07 -17.13
N SER A 134 5.54 1.71 -15.93
CA SER A 134 6.79 0.98 -15.77
C SER A 134 6.70 -0.41 -16.42
N PRO A 135 7.70 -0.84 -17.20
CA PRO A 135 7.72 -2.21 -17.73
C PRO A 135 7.76 -3.26 -16.61
N HIS A 136 8.25 -2.90 -15.42
CA HIS A 136 8.37 -3.79 -14.26
C HIS A 136 7.03 -4.04 -13.55
N SER A 137 5.98 -3.25 -13.82
CA SER A 137 4.63 -3.46 -13.30
C SER A 137 3.69 -4.14 -14.31
N ALA A 138 4.15 -4.38 -15.54
CA ALA A 138 3.32 -4.92 -16.62
C ALA A 138 2.68 -6.28 -16.26
N TRP A 139 3.35 -7.07 -15.40
CA TRP A 139 2.86 -8.38 -14.98
C TRP A 139 1.65 -8.31 -14.05
N TRP A 140 1.36 -7.17 -13.41
CA TRP A 140 0.19 -7.03 -12.52
C TRP A 140 -1.14 -7.24 -13.25
N ALA A 141 -1.17 -6.96 -14.55
CA ALA A 141 -2.33 -7.18 -15.40
C ALA A 141 -2.26 -8.51 -16.17
N THR A 142 -1.22 -9.32 -15.97
CA THR A 142 -1.14 -10.63 -16.62
C THR A 142 -2.26 -11.52 -16.09
N PRO A 143 -3.05 -12.15 -16.98
CA PRO A 143 -4.06 -13.10 -16.55
C PRO A 143 -3.44 -14.21 -15.70
N LEU A 144 -4.21 -14.70 -14.73
CA LEU A 144 -3.90 -15.91 -14.01
C LEU A 144 -3.58 -17.03 -15.01
N ALA A 145 -2.47 -17.75 -14.81
CA ALA A 145 -2.04 -18.87 -15.64
C ALA A 145 -2.47 -20.20 -14.99
N PRO A 146 -3.65 -20.77 -15.33
CA PRO A 146 -4.22 -21.89 -14.59
C PRO A 146 -3.33 -23.14 -14.61
N GLU A 147 -2.55 -23.32 -15.67
CA GLU A 147 -1.65 -24.44 -15.88
C GLU A 147 -0.37 -24.41 -15.03
N THR A 148 -0.08 -23.29 -14.34
CA THR A 148 1.12 -23.13 -13.51
C THR A 148 0.81 -22.94 -12.02
N GLN A 149 -0.41 -23.25 -11.60
CA GLN A 149 -0.82 -23.13 -10.20
C GLN A 149 -0.30 -24.28 -9.33
N TRP A 150 -0.01 -23.95 -8.08
CA TRP A 150 0.43 -24.90 -7.06
C TRP A 150 -0.56 -24.88 -5.89
N GLU A 151 -0.86 -26.05 -5.33
CA GLU A 151 -1.63 -26.21 -4.10
C GLU A 151 -0.67 -26.67 -2.98
N VAL A 152 -0.82 -26.09 -1.79
CA VAL A 152 -0.08 -26.52 -0.60
C VAL A 152 -0.89 -27.60 0.12
N GLY A 153 -0.38 -28.83 0.09
CA GLY A 153 -0.90 -29.93 0.90
C GLY A 153 -0.29 -29.93 2.31
N PHE A 154 -1.11 -30.19 3.33
CA PHE A 154 -0.66 -30.35 4.71
C PHE A 154 -0.72 -31.83 5.11
N GLU A 155 0.29 -32.30 5.84
CA GLU A 155 0.33 -33.69 6.30
C GLU A 155 -0.89 -34.02 7.19
N GLY A 156 -1.53 -35.17 6.95
CA GLY A 156 -2.73 -35.61 7.68
C GLY A 156 -4.02 -34.92 7.24
N ILE A 157 -3.97 -33.92 6.35
CA ILE A 157 -5.14 -33.31 5.73
C ILE A 157 -5.24 -33.86 4.30
N PRO A 158 -6.33 -34.56 3.92
CA PRO A 158 -6.52 -35.01 2.54
C PRO A 158 -6.38 -33.81 1.61
N ALA A 159 -5.58 -33.96 0.54
CA ALA A 159 -5.47 -32.94 -0.49
C ALA A 159 -6.88 -32.55 -0.98
N GLY A 160 -7.10 -31.25 -1.24
CA GLY A 160 -8.35 -30.81 -1.84
C GLY A 160 -8.56 -31.54 -3.18
N GLN A 161 -9.81 -31.73 -3.60
CA GLN A 161 -10.10 -32.33 -4.92
C GLN A 161 -9.76 -31.39 -6.10
N GLY A 162 -8.86 -30.42 -5.91
CA GLY A 162 -8.70 -29.25 -6.75
C GLY A 162 -9.93 -28.32 -6.69
N ILE A 163 -9.78 -27.11 -7.21
CA ILE A 163 -10.90 -26.18 -7.38
C ILE A 163 -11.80 -26.71 -8.49
N THR A 164 -12.85 -27.46 -8.12
CA THR A 164 -13.84 -28.02 -9.07
C THR A 164 -15.03 -27.10 -9.29
N LYS A 165 -15.07 -25.97 -8.57
CA LYS A 165 -16.21 -25.04 -8.52
C LYS A 165 -15.68 -23.62 -8.61
N THR A 166 -16.39 -22.79 -9.34
CA THR A 166 -16.11 -21.36 -9.42
C THR A 166 -16.35 -20.68 -8.06
N ALA A 167 -15.76 -19.49 -7.88
CA ALA A 167 -16.04 -18.66 -6.72
C ALA A 167 -17.54 -18.31 -6.61
N SER A 168 -18.21 -18.06 -7.74
CA SER A 168 -19.66 -17.77 -7.78
C SER A 168 -20.49 -18.94 -7.26
N GLU A 169 -20.27 -20.16 -7.76
CA GLU A 169 -20.99 -21.36 -7.31
C GLU A 169 -20.77 -21.68 -5.83
N THR A 170 -19.61 -21.29 -5.30
CA THR A 170 -19.29 -21.44 -3.87
C THR A 170 -20.02 -20.41 -3.03
N LEU A 171 -19.99 -19.13 -3.43
CA LEU A 171 -20.68 -18.03 -2.75
C LEU A 171 -22.21 -18.20 -2.78
N GLU A 172 -22.78 -18.58 -3.92
CA GLU A 172 -24.22 -18.83 -4.08
C GLU A 172 -24.70 -19.94 -3.15
N ARG A 173 -23.92 -21.03 -3.04
CA ARG A 173 -24.26 -22.13 -2.13
C ARG A 173 -24.16 -21.71 -0.67
N TRP A 174 -23.11 -20.97 -0.30
CA TRP A 174 -22.98 -20.46 1.06
C TRP A 174 -24.15 -19.54 1.39
N HIS A 175 -24.50 -18.62 0.50
CA HIS A 175 -25.64 -17.72 0.66
C HIS A 175 -26.95 -18.51 0.85
N ALA A 176 -27.22 -19.52 0.01
CA ALA A 176 -28.40 -20.36 0.17
C ALA A 176 -28.44 -21.10 1.53
N ALA A 177 -27.28 -21.50 2.07
CA ALA A 177 -27.18 -22.18 3.36
C ALA A 177 -27.27 -21.26 4.59
N GLN A 178 -27.26 -19.93 4.42
CA GLN A 178 -27.44 -18.96 5.51
C GLN A 178 -28.85 -18.37 5.59
N VAL A 179 -29.69 -18.64 4.57
CA VAL A 179 -31.03 -18.04 4.42
C VAL A 179 -32.14 -19.03 4.80
N ASP A 180 -31.78 -20.27 5.20
CA ASP A 180 -32.62 -21.22 5.95
C ASP A 180 -32.39 -21.07 7.47
#